data_AF-A0A9X0CL20-F1
#
_entry.id   AF-A0A9X0CL20-F1
#
_cell.length_a   1.000
_cell.length_b   1.000
_cell.length_c   1.000
_cell.angle_alpha   90.00
_cell.angle_beta   90.00
_cell.angle_gamma   90.00
#
_symmetry.space_group_name_H-M   'P 1'
#
loop_
_entity.id
_entity.type
_entity.pdbx_description
1 polymer ?
#
loop_
_entity_poly.entity_id
_entity_poly.type
_entity_poly.pdbx_seq_one_letter_code
_entity_poly.pdbx_strand_id
1 'polypeptide(L)'
;MSSYESLADIASSNGNGVDDPNLSSAIVMPFGRLSVEREEVRKQKVNWQSYVQSQMINQEDYTMIADYDCMGVEERGKILEQKGDQFAKSCLSLLARLSRDQTIRYILVLIDDVLTEDKSRVSIFHEFGKRANINVWTSFLKLLNRQDQFIVHQTAIIIAKLASWGKVPLPDNDLNYFLSWVKNGLAASGNDYQHSVAQCLQLMLRHHAYRQAYFKVDGIQSVVSALLAPNIGFQLQYQLSFVLWLMSFDPRIAQRMTGNSAVIRALADILRESGKEKVTRIIIAALRNLLEKPEEKKNEAALSMVQCKLLPVLSVLNGKTWVDEDIKDDVEVVYEKLNERVQDLSTFDEYAAEVRSGGLEWSPVHKSEKFWRENAQRLNEKNYELLKILTKLLEKSADPTILAVAAHDTGEYVRHYPRGKHVLENLGCKVMVMKMMTHNDPNVRKEALLAVQKLMVHNWEYLGKQLKAT
;
A
#
# COMPACT_ATOMS: atom_id res chain seq x y z
N MET A 1 -5.89 -19.58 18.35
CA MET A 1 -6.63 -20.13 17.18
C MET A 1 -7.25 -18.93 16.50
N SER A 2 -6.65 -18.53 15.37
CA SER A 2 -6.92 -17.28 14.68
C SER A 2 -8.13 -17.49 13.77
N SER A 3 -9.27 -16.88 14.10
CA SER A 3 -10.36 -16.72 13.14
C SER A 3 -9.91 -15.67 12.14
N TYR A 4 -9.28 -16.11 11.05
CA TYR A 4 -8.89 -15.23 9.96
C TYR A 4 -10.17 -14.83 9.20
N GLU A 5 -10.69 -13.64 9.46
CA GLU A 5 -11.81 -13.02 8.73
C GLU A 5 -11.49 -12.92 7.23
N SER A 6 -12.48 -13.06 6.35
CA SER A 6 -12.29 -12.95 4.89
C SER A 6 -12.00 -11.51 4.46
N LEU A 7 -11.11 -11.32 3.47
CA LEU A 7 -10.82 -9.99 2.91
C LEU A 7 -12.05 -9.35 2.24
N ALA A 8 -12.99 -10.16 1.73
CA ALA A 8 -14.22 -9.67 1.11
C ALA A 8 -15.16 -8.99 2.14
N ASP A 9 -15.23 -9.53 3.36
CA ASP A 9 -16.03 -9.01 4.47
C ASP A 9 -15.43 -7.69 5.00
N ILE A 10 -14.10 -7.57 4.96
CA ILE A 10 -13.39 -6.34 5.32
C ILE A 10 -13.60 -5.22 4.28
N ALA A 11 -13.71 -5.58 2.99
CA ALA A 11 -13.87 -4.65 1.88
C ALA A 11 -15.33 -4.20 1.65
N SER A 12 -16.30 -5.04 1.98
CA SER A 12 -17.71 -4.78 1.73
C SER A 12 -18.41 -4.14 2.92
N SER A 13 -18.70 -2.84 2.79
CA SER A 13 -19.92 -2.25 3.39
C SER A 13 -20.89 -1.97 2.25
N ASN A 14 -21.20 -3.01 1.46
CA ASN A 14 -22.30 -2.92 0.52
C ASN A 14 -23.57 -2.89 1.35
N GLY A 15 -24.28 -1.76 1.31
CA GLY A 15 -25.44 -1.44 2.16
C GLY A 15 -26.69 -2.28 1.91
N ASN A 16 -26.58 -3.59 1.75
CA ASN A 16 -27.67 -4.57 1.81
C ASN A 16 -27.06 -5.98 1.98
N GLY A 17 -26.90 -6.45 3.22
CA GLY A 17 -26.45 -7.81 3.51
C GLY A 17 -25.96 -7.95 4.95
N VAL A 18 -26.87 -8.35 5.83
CA VAL A 18 -26.69 -8.83 7.23
C VAL A 18 -25.39 -8.40 7.92
N ASP A 19 -25.54 -7.42 8.81
CA ASP A 19 -24.53 -7.03 9.81
C ASP A 19 -24.14 -8.27 10.66
N ASP A 20 -23.02 -8.92 10.34
CA ASP A 20 -22.44 -9.95 11.19
C ASP A 20 -21.76 -9.27 12.40
N PRO A 21 -22.21 -9.52 13.65
CA PRO A 21 -21.59 -8.95 14.84
C PRO A 21 -20.12 -9.36 15.03
N ASN A 22 -19.65 -10.42 14.35
CA ASN A 22 -18.24 -10.84 14.41
C ASN A 22 -17.31 -9.98 13.54
N LEU A 23 -17.84 -9.19 12.59
CA LEU A 23 -17.10 -8.17 11.83
C LEU A 23 -16.52 -7.03 12.71
N SER A 24 -16.83 -7.06 14.01
CA SER A 24 -16.51 -6.04 15.00
C SER A 24 -15.17 -6.24 15.71
N SER A 25 -14.63 -7.46 15.72
CA SER A 25 -13.51 -7.80 16.62
C SER A 25 -12.11 -7.44 16.07
N ALA A 26 -11.94 -7.32 14.75
CA ALA A 26 -10.63 -7.11 14.13
C ALA A 26 -10.07 -5.67 14.22
N ILE A 27 -10.80 -4.69 14.75
CA ILE A 27 -10.44 -3.26 14.63
C ILE A 27 -9.70 -2.71 15.86
N VAL A 28 -9.73 -3.39 17.00
CA VAL A 28 -8.99 -2.98 18.20
C VAL A 28 -7.69 -3.77 18.29
N MET A 29 -6.74 -3.43 17.42
CA MET A 29 -5.40 -3.98 17.51
C MET A 29 -4.58 -3.18 18.54
N PRO A 30 -4.12 -3.78 19.66
CA PRO A 30 -3.54 -3.08 20.81
C PRO A 30 -2.06 -2.76 20.57
N PHE A 31 -1.77 -2.04 19.48
CA PHE A 31 -0.40 -1.71 19.10
C PHE A 31 -0.23 -0.20 18.96
N GLY A 32 0.91 0.29 19.45
CA GLY A 32 1.28 1.70 19.38
C GLY A 32 1.02 2.46 20.68
N ARG A 33 1.68 3.62 20.79
CA ARG A 33 1.71 4.47 21.99
C ARG A 33 0.31 4.86 22.48
N LEU A 34 -0.59 5.22 21.57
CA LEU A 34 -1.96 5.62 21.91
C LEU A 34 -2.71 4.52 22.69
N SER A 35 -2.56 3.25 22.31
CA SER A 35 -3.27 2.15 22.97
C SER A 35 -2.79 1.95 24.40
N VAL A 36 -1.47 2.03 24.63
CA VAL A 36 -0.89 1.92 25.99
C VAL A 36 -1.39 3.05 26.87
N GLU A 37 -1.33 4.27 26.36
CA GLU A 37 -1.78 5.45 27.09
C GLU A 37 -3.29 5.45 27.36
N ARG A 38 -4.12 4.83 26.50
CA ARG A 38 -5.57 4.65 26.76
C ARG A 38 -5.79 3.78 27.99
N GLU A 39 -5.07 2.66 28.12
CA GLU A 39 -5.17 1.79 29.29
C GLU A 39 -4.74 2.49 30.58
N GLU A 40 -3.74 3.36 30.50
CA GLU A 40 -3.32 4.19 31.64
C GLU A 40 -4.41 5.18 32.04
N VAL A 41 -5.04 5.85 31.06
CA VAL A 41 -6.13 6.81 31.30
C VAL A 41 -7.35 6.11 31.91
N ARG A 42 -7.70 4.89 31.47
CA ARG A 42 -8.83 4.12 32.05
C ARG A 42 -8.65 3.79 33.54
N LYS A 43 -7.40 3.65 33.99
CA LYS A 43 -7.09 3.39 35.41
C LYS A 43 -7.21 4.63 36.29
N GLN A 44 -7.28 5.81 35.69
CA GLN A 44 -7.36 7.06 36.45
C GLN A 44 -8.79 7.35 36.91
N LYS A 45 -8.90 7.92 38.10
CA LYS A 45 -10.17 8.44 38.64
C LYS A 45 -10.17 9.95 38.57
N VAL A 46 -11.18 10.52 37.91
CA VAL A 46 -11.40 11.96 37.89
C VAL A 46 -12.29 12.33 39.06
N ASN A 47 -11.87 13.31 39.88
CA ASN A 47 -12.70 13.84 40.94
C ASN A 47 -13.73 14.82 40.36
N TRP A 48 -14.82 14.29 39.79
CA TRP A 48 -15.88 15.11 39.18
C TRP A 48 -16.57 16.05 40.19
N GLN A 49 -16.61 15.67 41.47
CA GLN A 49 -17.24 16.45 42.53
C GLN A 49 -16.60 17.84 42.70
N SER A 50 -15.27 17.94 42.59
CA SER A 50 -14.57 19.22 42.71
C SER A 50 -14.90 20.17 41.56
N TYR A 51 -15.14 19.64 40.35
CA TYR A 51 -15.55 20.43 39.19
C TYR A 51 -16.97 21.00 39.33
N VAL A 52 -17.90 20.26 39.97
CA VAL A 52 -19.25 20.78 40.28
C VAL A 52 -19.17 21.87 41.33
N GLN A 53 -18.43 21.61 42.42
CA GLN A 53 -18.29 22.56 43.54
C GLN A 53 -17.64 23.88 43.08
N SER A 54 -16.73 23.82 42.11
CA SER A 54 -16.09 24.99 41.49
C SER A 54 -16.90 25.60 40.35
N GLN A 55 -18.13 25.14 40.10
CA GLN A 55 -19.03 25.61 39.02
C GLN A 55 -18.44 25.50 37.60
N MET A 56 -17.42 24.65 37.40
CA MET A 56 -16.86 24.40 36.07
C MET A 56 -17.76 23.50 35.22
N ILE A 57 -18.51 22.61 35.88
CA ILE A 57 -19.49 21.72 35.25
C ILE A 57 -20.82 21.85 35.98
N ASN A 58 -21.93 21.63 35.27
CA ASN A 58 -23.26 21.69 35.88
C ASN A 58 -23.61 20.35 36.57
N GLN A 59 -24.66 20.34 37.38
CA GLN A 59 -25.08 19.15 38.12
C GLN A 59 -25.59 18.02 37.20
N GLU A 60 -26.21 18.36 36.07
CA GLU A 60 -26.67 17.37 35.08
C GLU A 60 -25.50 16.62 34.43
N ASP A 61 -24.46 17.34 34.04
CA ASP A 61 -23.24 16.83 33.41
C ASP A 61 -22.52 15.89 34.40
N TYR A 62 -22.42 16.28 35.67
CA TYR A 62 -21.87 15.44 36.73
C TYR A 62 -22.67 14.15 36.92
N THR A 63 -23.98 14.26 37.13
CA THR A 63 -24.83 13.09 37.38
C THR A 63 -24.77 12.13 36.21
N MET A 64 -24.78 12.62 34.98
CA MET A 64 -24.68 11.78 33.79
C MET A 64 -23.38 10.96 33.74
N ILE A 65 -22.22 11.60 34.00
CA ILE A 65 -20.93 10.92 33.96
C ILE A 65 -20.75 10.00 35.17
N ALA A 66 -21.14 10.44 36.36
CA ALA A 66 -21.06 9.63 37.57
C ALA A 66 -21.93 8.37 37.49
N ASP A 67 -23.16 8.51 36.97
CA ASP A 67 -24.06 7.37 36.73
C ASP A 67 -23.43 6.41 35.72
N TYR A 68 -22.84 6.90 34.63
CA TYR A 68 -22.21 6.06 33.61
C TYR A 68 -20.96 5.33 34.14
N ASP A 69 -20.09 6.03 34.86
CA ASP A 69 -18.82 5.50 35.38
C ASP A 69 -19.03 4.33 36.36
N CYS A 70 -20.12 4.37 37.15
CA CYS A 70 -20.42 3.35 38.16
C CYS A 70 -21.06 2.07 37.60
N MET A 71 -21.44 2.05 36.33
CA MET A 71 -22.28 0.99 35.74
C MET A 71 -21.48 0.00 34.88
N GLY A 72 -21.99 -1.24 34.78
CA GLY A 72 -21.44 -2.27 33.90
C GLY A 72 -21.79 -2.02 32.43
N VAL A 73 -21.24 -2.84 31.52
CA VAL A 73 -21.41 -2.67 30.07
C VAL A 73 -22.88 -2.74 29.64
N GLU A 74 -23.66 -3.65 30.21
CA GLU A 74 -25.09 -3.80 29.90
C GLU A 74 -25.92 -2.62 30.42
N GLU A 75 -25.68 -2.18 31.65
CA GLU A 75 -26.38 -1.04 32.24
C GLU A 75 -26.04 0.28 31.54
N ARG A 76 -24.78 0.45 31.11
CA ARG A 76 -24.35 1.57 30.27
C ARG A 76 -25.12 1.61 28.96
N GLY A 77 -25.35 0.45 28.33
CA GLY A 77 -26.21 0.34 27.15
C GLY A 77 -27.62 0.91 27.39
N LYS A 78 -28.27 0.49 28.47
CA LYS A 78 -29.62 0.98 28.85
C LYS A 78 -29.64 2.48 29.14
N ILE A 79 -28.60 3.00 29.79
CA ILE A 79 -28.45 4.44 30.07
C ILE A 79 -28.35 5.21 28.75
N LEU A 80 -27.57 4.73 27.78
CA LEU A 80 -27.40 5.38 26.49
C LEU A 80 -28.68 5.33 25.63
N GLU A 81 -29.46 4.25 25.71
CA GLU A 81 -30.77 4.16 25.05
C GLU A 81 -31.76 5.18 25.60
N GLN A 82 -31.79 5.38 26.93
CA GLN A 82 -32.74 6.27 27.58
C GLN A 82 -32.29 7.74 27.61
N LYS A 83 -30.99 7.98 27.79
CA LYS A 83 -30.38 9.30 28.06
C LYS A 83 -29.26 9.65 27.10
N GLY A 84 -29.23 9.06 25.90
CA GLY A 84 -28.16 9.29 24.90
C GLY A 84 -27.93 10.76 24.55
N ASP A 85 -29.00 11.55 24.37
CA ASP A 85 -28.91 12.99 24.11
C ASP A 85 -28.18 13.73 25.24
N GLN A 86 -28.50 13.40 26.49
CA GLN A 86 -27.85 14.00 27.66
C GLN A 86 -26.39 13.54 27.75
N PHE A 87 -26.08 12.29 27.42
CA PHE A 87 -24.69 11.81 27.36
C PHE A 87 -23.86 12.63 26.35
N ALA A 88 -24.35 12.77 25.11
CA ALA A 88 -23.67 13.55 24.08
C ALA A 88 -23.51 15.03 24.49
N LYS A 89 -24.57 15.64 25.04
CA LYS A 89 -24.53 17.00 25.59
C LYS A 89 -23.45 17.15 26.65
N SER A 90 -23.43 16.26 27.65
CA SER A 90 -22.45 16.28 28.74
C SER A 90 -21.03 16.15 28.20
N CYS A 91 -20.75 15.16 27.35
CA CYS A 91 -19.43 14.97 26.76
C CYS A 91 -18.94 16.20 25.99
N LEU A 92 -19.79 16.77 25.12
CA LEU A 92 -19.41 17.95 24.32
C LEU A 92 -19.27 19.21 25.19
N SER A 93 -20.13 19.40 26.19
CA SER A 93 -20.04 20.48 27.18
C SER A 93 -18.71 20.42 27.94
N LEU A 94 -18.35 19.23 28.44
CA LEU A 94 -17.13 19.02 29.19
C LEU A 94 -15.88 19.25 28.34
N LEU A 95 -15.85 18.77 27.09
CA LEU A 95 -14.75 19.02 26.15
C LEU A 95 -14.58 20.51 25.81
N ALA A 96 -15.67 21.28 25.82
CA ALA A 96 -15.64 22.71 25.54
C ALA A 96 -15.25 23.57 26.75
N ARG A 97 -15.69 23.20 27.96
CA ARG A 97 -15.51 23.99 29.19
C ARG A 97 -14.21 23.69 29.92
N LEU A 98 -13.75 22.44 29.87
CA LEU A 98 -12.59 22.01 30.65
C LEU A 98 -11.29 22.27 29.91
N SER A 99 -10.30 22.80 30.61
CA SER A 99 -8.97 23.08 30.06
C SER A 99 -7.92 22.05 30.47
N ARG A 100 -8.13 21.31 31.57
CA ARG A 100 -7.18 20.34 32.12
C ARG A 100 -7.07 19.11 31.22
N ASP A 101 -5.88 18.89 30.67
CA ASP A 101 -5.63 17.82 29.71
C ASP A 101 -6.02 16.44 30.25
N GLN A 102 -5.67 16.12 31.50
CA GLN A 102 -6.01 14.82 32.08
C GLN A 102 -7.51 14.51 32.09
N THR A 103 -8.36 15.51 32.28
CA THR A 103 -9.81 15.33 32.27
C THR A 103 -10.33 15.20 30.83
N ILE A 104 -9.77 15.94 29.89
CA ILE A 104 -10.09 15.82 28.46
C ILE A 104 -9.69 14.44 27.94
N ARG A 105 -8.49 13.97 28.27
CA ARG A 105 -8.01 12.61 27.95
C ARG A 105 -9.03 11.56 28.41
N TYR A 106 -9.51 11.68 29.65
CA TYR A 106 -10.51 10.77 30.21
C TYR A 106 -11.83 10.80 29.42
N ILE A 107 -12.37 11.99 29.13
CA ILE A 107 -13.62 12.13 28.38
C ILE A 107 -13.48 11.56 26.96
N LEU A 108 -12.34 11.77 26.31
CA LEU A 108 -12.10 11.21 24.98
C LEU A 108 -11.96 9.68 24.99
N VAL A 109 -11.39 9.10 26.04
CA VAL A 109 -11.39 7.64 26.23
C VAL A 109 -12.81 7.13 26.48
N LEU A 110 -13.59 7.82 27.31
CA LEU A 110 -14.99 7.48 27.57
C LEU A 110 -15.82 7.45 26.27
N ILE A 111 -15.69 8.49 25.44
CA ILE A 111 -16.38 8.55 24.14
C ILE A 111 -15.90 7.40 23.25
N ASP A 112 -14.60 7.17 23.15
CA ASP A 112 -14.06 6.12 22.29
C ASP A 112 -14.50 4.72 22.72
N ASP A 113 -14.57 4.45 24.03
CA ASP A 113 -15.05 3.19 24.58
C ASP A 113 -16.54 2.99 24.23
N VAL A 114 -17.38 4.00 24.43
CA VAL A 114 -18.80 3.98 24.04
C VAL A 114 -18.98 3.61 22.57
N LEU A 115 -18.21 4.25 21.68
CA LEU A 115 -18.29 4.00 20.24
C LEU A 115 -17.70 2.65 19.84
N THR A 116 -16.73 2.13 20.59
CA THR A 116 -16.09 0.83 20.31
C THR A 116 -16.97 -0.34 20.74
N GLU A 117 -17.65 -0.21 21.88
CA GLU A 117 -18.59 -1.20 22.39
C GLU A 117 -19.75 -1.45 21.42
N ASP A 118 -20.25 -0.40 20.77
CA ASP A 118 -21.24 -0.53 19.69
C ASP A 118 -21.11 0.63 18.69
N LYS A 119 -20.81 0.25 17.43
CA LYS A 119 -20.64 1.19 16.31
C LYS A 119 -21.89 2.01 16.04
N SER A 120 -23.09 1.49 16.33
CA SER A 120 -24.36 2.17 16.12
C SER A 120 -24.50 3.45 16.96
N ARG A 121 -23.78 3.53 18.09
CA ARG A 121 -23.82 4.63 19.06
C ARG A 121 -23.23 5.94 18.53
N VAL A 122 -22.56 5.93 17.37
CA VAL A 122 -22.22 7.18 16.66
C VAL A 122 -23.46 8.01 16.31
N SER A 123 -24.62 7.35 16.15
CA SER A 123 -25.90 8.02 15.91
C SER A 123 -26.28 8.98 17.04
N ILE A 124 -25.95 8.65 18.30
CA ILE A 124 -26.24 9.46 19.48
C ILE A 124 -25.66 10.88 19.31
N PHE A 125 -24.40 10.98 18.89
CA PHE A 125 -23.74 12.27 18.68
C PHE A 125 -24.32 13.02 17.48
N HIS A 126 -24.56 12.33 16.36
CA HIS A 126 -25.10 12.95 15.14
C HIS A 126 -26.54 13.45 15.31
N GLU A 127 -27.40 12.66 15.93
CA GLU A 127 -28.79 13.02 16.21
C GLU A 127 -28.87 14.15 17.23
N PHE A 128 -28.07 14.10 18.29
CA PHE A 128 -27.97 15.20 19.24
C PHE A 128 -27.52 16.49 18.55
N GLY A 129 -26.44 16.44 17.75
CA GLY A 129 -25.95 17.58 16.99
C GLY A 129 -27.02 18.20 16.09
N LYS A 130 -27.80 17.35 15.40
CA LYS A 130 -28.92 17.78 14.57
C LYS A 130 -30.03 18.44 15.38
N ARG A 131 -30.45 17.84 16.51
CA ARG A 131 -31.53 18.35 17.37
C ARG A 131 -31.14 19.66 18.07
N ALA A 132 -29.91 19.75 18.56
CA ALA A 132 -29.39 20.91 19.28
C ALA A 132 -28.85 22.01 18.34
N ASN A 133 -28.84 21.78 17.02
CA ASN A 133 -28.21 22.66 16.03
C ASN A 133 -26.73 22.97 16.34
N ILE A 134 -25.99 21.95 16.78
CA ILE A 134 -24.57 22.03 17.13
C ILE A 134 -23.75 21.31 16.06
N ASN A 135 -22.70 21.95 15.56
CA ASN A 135 -21.72 21.29 14.70
C ASN A 135 -20.78 20.41 15.54
N VAL A 136 -21.10 19.12 15.61
CA VAL A 136 -20.33 18.10 16.33
C VAL A 136 -18.88 18.03 15.84
N TRP A 137 -18.65 18.18 14.53
CA TRP A 137 -17.33 18.11 13.94
C TRP A 137 -16.41 19.20 14.47
N THR A 138 -16.90 20.45 14.52
CA THR A 138 -16.12 21.59 15.01
C THR A 138 -15.69 21.40 16.47
N SER A 139 -16.51 20.76 17.31
CA SER A 139 -16.16 20.45 18.70
C SER A 139 -14.92 19.55 18.80
N PHE A 140 -14.81 18.55 17.92
CA PHE A 140 -13.66 17.65 17.88
C PHE A 140 -12.47 18.23 17.10
N LEU A 141 -12.69 18.87 15.95
CA LEU A 141 -11.62 19.40 15.11
C LEU A 141 -10.76 20.45 15.82
N LYS A 142 -11.34 21.23 16.74
CA LYS A 142 -10.60 22.17 17.59
C LYS A 142 -9.56 21.47 18.48
N LEU A 143 -9.81 20.24 18.91
CA LEU A 143 -8.91 19.47 19.77
C LEU A 143 -7.67 18.95 19.02
N LEU A 144 -7.69 18.92 17.69
CA LEU A 144 -6.52 18.57 16.88
C LEU A 144 -5.37 19.60 16.97
N ASN A 145 -5.65 20.80 17.49
CA ASN A 145 -4.67 21.87 17.69
C ASN A 145 -4.10 21.90 19.12
N ARG A 146 -4.43 20.93 19.98
CA ARG A 146 -3.89 20.85 21.33
C ARG A 146 -2.41 20.42 21.31
N GLN A 147 -1.66 20.80 22.35
CA GLN A 147 -0.25 20.41 22.50
C GLN A 147 -0.09 18.94 22.88
N ASP A 148 -0.99 18.43 23.73
CA ASP A 148 -1.01 17.05 24.17
C ASP A 148 -1.32 16.11 22.99
N GLN A 149 -0.33 15.30 22.61
CA GLN A 149 -0.42 14.41 21.45
C GLN A 149 -1.45 13.30 21.65
N PHE A 150 -1.67 12.83 22.88
CA PHE A 150 -2.71 11.85 23.15
C PHE A 150 -4.08 12.42 22.81
N ILE A 151 -4.39 13.65 23.26
CA ILE A 151 -5.66 14.32 22.96
C ILE A 151 -5.86 14.45 21.47
N VAL A 152 -4.84 14.90 20.74
CA VAL A 152 -4.87 15.06 19.28
C VAL A 152 -5.18 13.73 18.59
N HIS A 153 -4.42 12.68 18.89
CA HIS A 153 -4.56 11.38 18.22
C HIS A 153 -5.82 10.61 18.64
N GLN A 154 -6.23 10.73 19.91
CA GLN A 154 -7.49 10.16 20.39
C GLN A 154 -8.70 10.81 19.70
N THR A 155 -8.67 12.14 19.60
CA THR A 155 -9.70 12.91 18.89
C THR A 155 -9.75 12.49 17.42
N ALA A 156 -8.61 12.33 16.76
CA ALA A 156 -8.57 11.92 15.36
C ALA A 156 -9.24 10.55 15.12
N ILE A 157 -9.04 9.59 16.03
CA ILE A 157 -9.74 8.29 15.97
C ILE A 157 -11.25 8.46 16.14
N ILE A 158 -11.71 9.29 17.08
CA ILE A 158 -13.14 9.56 17.27
C ILE A 158 -13.74 10.21 16.03
N ILE A 159 -13.07 11.19 15.42
CA ILE A 159 -13.51 11.82 14.16
C ILE A 159 -13.63 10.75 13.07
N ALA A 160 -12.61 9.90 12.90
CA ALA A 160 -12.63 8.83 11.90
C ALA A 160 -13.79 7.84 12.15
N LYS A 161 -14.08 7.47 13.40
CA LYS A 161 -15.20 6.61 13.78
C LYS A 161 -16.55 7.26 13.48
N LEU A 162 -16.76 8.50 13.91
CA LEU A 162 -17.98 9.26 13.64
C LEU A 162 -18.25 9.40 12.14
N ALA A 163 -17.19 9.62 11.35
CA ALA A 163 -17.28 9.79 9.89
C ALA A 163 -17.46 8.47 9.13
N SER A 164 -17.01 7.34 9.69
CA SER A 164 -17.00 6.04 9.00
C SER A 164 -18.14 5.11 9.41
N TRP A 165 -18.61 5.20 10.65
CA TRP A 165 -19.72 4.37 11.17
C TRP A 165 -21.05 5.13 11.16
N GLY A 166 -21.01 6.46 11.06
CA GLY A 166 -22.20 7.29 10.99
C GLY A 166 -22.75 7.46 9.58
N LYS A 167 -24.01 7.91 9.49
CA LYS A 167 -24.65 8.30 8.22
C LYS A 167 -24.34 9.73 7.78
N VAL A 168 -23.83 10.55 8.70
CA VAL A 168 -23.49 11.96 8.43
C VAL A 168 -22.02 12.01 8.02
N PRO A 169 -21.71 12.36 6.76
CA PRO A 169 -20.33 12.48 6.32
C PRO A 169 -19.67 13.75 6.89
N LEU A 170 -18.34 13.73 6.98
CA LEU A 170 -17.56 14.92 7.31
C LEU A 170 -17.64 15.91 6.12
N PRO A 171 -18.01 17.19 6.34
CA PRO A 171 -18.12 18.18 5.27
C PRO A 171 -16.78 18.39 4.53
N ASP A 172 -16.82 18.70 3.23
CA ASP A 172 -15.63 18.73 2.38
C ASP A 172 -14.47 19.61 2.91
N ASN A 173 -14.76 20.80 3.43
CA ASN A 173 -13.73 21.68 3.98
C ASN A 173 -13.03 21.06 5.21
N ASP A 174 -13.83 20.51 6.13
CA ASP A 174 -13.35 19.85 7.34
C ASP A 174 -12.63 18.54 7.01
N LEU A 175 -13.10 17.82 5.99
CA LEU A 175 -12.50 16.60 5.46
C LEU A 175 -11.13 16.88 4.86
N ASN A 176 -11.00 17.92 4.02
CA ASN A 176 -9.71 18.31 3.45
C ASN A 176 -8.71 18.73 4.53
N TYR A 177 -9.16 19.47 5.55
CA TYR A 177 -8.35 19.80 6.71
C TYR A 177 -7.89 18.54 7.46
N PHE A 178 -8.81 17.65 7.79
CA PHE A 178 -8.51 16.40 8.49
C PHE A 178 -7.56 15.49 7.71
N LEU A 179 -7.81 15.28 6.42
CA LEU A 179 -6.96 14.45 5.58
C LEU A 179 -5.56 15.07 5.37
N SER A 180 -5.46 16.39 5.35
CA SER A 180 -4.16 17.08 5.33
C SER A 180 -3.40 16.86 6.63
N TRP A 181 -4.09 16.90 7.78
CA TRP A 181 -3.50 16.56 9.08
C TRP A 181 -2.99 15.10 9.09
N VAL A 182 -3.80 14.15 8.59
CA VAL A 182 -3.42 12.73 8.49
C VAL A 182 -2.21 12.54 7.58
N LYS A 183 -2.21 13.17 6.39
CA LYS A 183 -1.08 13.14 5.44
C LYS A 183 0.22 13.63 6.09
N ASN A 184 0.16 14.77 6.77
CA ASN A 184 1.32 15.35 7.46
C ASN A 184 1.77 14.48 8.63
N GLY A 185 0.84 13.86 9.37
CA GLY A 185 1.12 12.95 10.47
C GLY A 185 1.88 11.69 10.05
N LEU A 186 1.65 11.18 8.83
CA LEU A 186 2.43 10.07 8.26
C LEU A 186 3.82 10.51 7.77
N ALA A 187 3.92 11.72 7.22
CA ALA A 187 5.18 12.26 6.70
C ALA A 187 6.15 12.73 7.79
N ALA A 188 5.64 13.03 9.00
CA ALA A 188 6.44 13.50 10.12
C ALA A 188 7.41 12.41 10.63
N SER A 189 8.71 12.70 10.57
CA SER A 189 9.75 11.86 11.15
C SER A 189 9.66 11.86 12.68
N GLY A 190 9.68 10.68 13.31
CA GLY A 190 9.67 10.55 14.78
C GLY A 190 8.28 10.69 15.42
N ASN A 191 7.20 10.53 14.66
CA ASN A 191 5.85 10.49 15.21
C ASN A 191 5.56 9.12 15.86
N ASP A 192 5.57 9.04 17.19
CA ASP A 192 5.26 7.81 17.94
C ASP A 192 3.80 7.33 17.80
N TYR A 193 2.94 8.15 17.20
CA TYR A 193 1.51 7.89 17.02
C TYR A 193 1.15 7.47 15.59
N GLN A 194 2.11 7.11 14.74
CA GLN A 194 1.87 6.66 13.36
C GLN A 194 0.79 5.57 13.24
N HIS A 195 0.73 4.64 14.19
CA HIS A 195 -0.31 3.60 14.24
C HIS A 195 -1.73 4.17 14.29
N SER A 196 -1.95 5.27 15.03
CA SER A 196 -3.26 5.92 15.13
C SER A 196 -3.62 6.67 13.85
N VAL A 197 -2.63 7.28 13.20
CA VAL A 197 -2.81 7.97 11.92
C VAL A 197 -3.17 6.96 10.82
N ALA A 198 -2.47 5.82 10.77
CA ALA A 198 -2.80 4.73 9.87
C ALA A 198 -4.20 4.15 10.15
N GLN A 199 -4.59 4.00 11.42
CA GLN A 199 -5.91 3.52 11.80
C GLN A 199 -7.04 4.47 11.35
N CYS A 200 -6.84 5.80 11.40
CA CYS A 200 -7.79 6.77 10.85
C CYS A 200 -8.07 6.50 9.36
N LEU A 201 -7.02 6.25 8.57
CA LEU A 201 -7.16 5.91 7.16
C LEU A 201 -7.82 4.55 6.95
N GLN A 202 -7.48 3.53 7.73
CA GLN A 202 -8.10 2.19 7.64
C GLN A 202 -9.62 2.22 7.92
N LEU A 203 -10.08 3.15 8.75
CA LEU A 203 -11.50 3.37 9.01
C LEU A 203 -12.17 4.12 7.85
N MET A 204 -11.61 5.27 7.46
CA MET A 204 -12.26 6.17 6.49
C MET A 204 -12.20 5.64 5.07
N LEU A 205 -11.07 5.09 4.62
CA LEU A 205 -10.89 4.67 3.22
C LEU A 205 -11.70 3.41 2.84
N ARG A 206 -12.54 2.89 3.73
CA ARG A 206 -13.59 1.91 3.38
C ARG A 206 -14.68 2.56 2.51
N HIS A 207 -14.86 3.87 2.63
CA HIS A 207 -15.83 4.63 1.85
C HIS A 207 -15.20 5.24 0.61
N HIS A 208 -15.83 5.04 -0.55
CA HIS A 208 -15.35 5.54 -1.84
C HIS A 208 -15.12 7.07 -1.84
N ALA A 209 -16.00 7.85 -1.21
CA ALA A 209 -15.87 9.31 -1.13
C ALA A 209 -14.56 9.74 -0.44
N TYR A 210 -14.18 9.07 0.66
CA TYR A 210 -12.95 9.38 1.39
C TYR A 210 -11.70 8.89 0.65
N ARG A 211 -11.77 7.80 -0.14
CA ARG A 211 -10.68 7.40 -1.06
C ARG A 211 -10.38 8.51 -2.07
N GLN A 212 -11.43 9.03 -2.71
CA GLN A 212 -11.30 10.11 -3.69
C GLN A 212 -10.78 11.40 -3.05
N ALA A 213 -11.24 11.76 -1.86
CA ALA A 213 -10.73 12.93 -1.15
C ALA A 213 -9.25 12.79 -0.77
N TYR A 214 -8.85 11.62 -0.24
CA TYR A 214 -7.46 11.37 0.14
C TYR A 214 -6.52 11.31 -1.09
N PHE A 215 -7.03 10.82 -2.21
CA PHE A 215 -6.33 10.86 -3.49
C PHE A 215 -6.10 12.31 -3.97
N LYS A 216 -7.12 13.17 -3.89
CA LYS A 216 -7.02 14.59 -4.31
C LYS A 216 -5.99 15.39 -3.52
N VAL A 217 -5.74 15.05 -2.26
CA VAL A 217 -4.69 15.68 -1.43
C VAL A 217 -3.30 15.06 -1.63
N ASP A 218 -3.12 14.22 -2.65
CA ASP A 218 -1.87 13.48 -2.93
C ASP A 218 -1.40 12.65 -1.73
N GLY A 219 -2.33 11.93 -1.12
CA GLY A 219 -2.09 11.14 0.09
C GLY A 219 -1.21 9.90 -0.13
N ILE A 220 -1.23 9.31 -1.34
CA ILE A 220 -0.50 8.07 -1.66
C ILE A 220 0.99 8.20 -1.31
N GLN A 221 1.62 9.32 -1.66
CA GLN A 221 3.04 9.52 -1.43
C GLN A 221 3.39 9.50 0.05
N SER A 222 2.52 10.03 0.93
CA SER A 222 2.76 10.00 2.38
C SER A 222 2.73 8.58 2.96
N VAL A 223 1.86 7.70 2.43
CA VAL A 223 1.80 6.29 2.81
C VAL A 223 3.05 5.55 2.36
N VAL A 224 3.50 5.77 1.12
CA VAL A 224 4.72 5.16 0.58
C VAL A 224 5.96 5.63 1.34
N SER A 225 6.08 6.92 1.62
CA SER A 225 7.18 7.47 2.42
C SER A 225 7.22 6.89 3.83
N ALA A 226 6.06 6.70 4.48
CA ALA A 226 6.00 6.06 5.79
C ALA A 226 6.38 4.56 5.72
N LEU A 227 5.98 3.84 4.66
CA LEU A 227 6.35 2.43 4.44
C LEU A 227 7.86 2.23 4.24
N LEU A 228 8.52 3.19 3.58
CA LEU A 228 9.95 3.16 3.31
C LEU A 228 10.80 3.72 4.47
N ALA A 229 10.18 4.10 5.58
CA ALA A 229 10.91 4.57 6.75
C ALA A 229 11.79 3.44 7.33
N PRO A 230 13.01 3.76 7.80
CA PRO A 230 13.90 2.76 8.38
C PRO A 230 13.28 2.17 9.66
N ASN A 231 13.51 0.86 9.88
CA ASN A 231 13.06 0.13 11.07
C ASN A 231 11.54 0.16 11.32
N ILE A 232 10.74 0.28 10.26
CA ILE A 232 9.29 0.18 10.38
C ILE A 232 8.88 -1.20 10.92
N GLY A 233 8.07 -1.22 11.98
CA GLY A 233 7.56 -2.46 12.55
C GLY A 233 6.54 -3.15 11.63
N PHE A 234 6.50 -4.48 11.64
CA PHE A 234 5.59 -5.29 10.80
C PHE A 234 4.10 -4.91 10.96
N GLN A 235 3.71 -4.41 12.14
CA GLN A 235 2.36 -3.96 12.39
C GLN A 235 2.02 -2.71 11.56
N LEU A 236 2.94 -1.73 11.51
CA LEU A 236 2.72 -0.52 10.73
C LEU A 236 2.82 -0.81 9.23
N GLN A 237 3.73 -1.71 8.82
CA GLN A 237 3.78 -2.24 7.44
C GLN A 237 2.44 -2.83 7.03
N TYR A 238 1.81 -3.65 7.88
CA TYR A 238 0.48 -4.19 7.64
C TYR A 238 -0.56 -3.07 7.48
N GLN A 239 -0.64 -2.12 8.42
CA GLN A 239 -1.67 -1.07 8.39
C GLN A 239 -1.54 -0.16 7.17
N LEU A 240 -0.32 0.22 6.79
CA LEU A 240 -0.09 1.08 5.64
C LEU A 240 -0.27 0.31 4.31
N SER A 241 0.09 -0.97 4.26
CA SER A 241 -0.23 -1.83 3.10
C SER A 241 -1.74 -2.04 2.96
N PHE A 242 -2.46 -2.16 4.07
CA PHE A 242 -3.93 -2.18 4.09
C PHE A 242 -4.52 -0.89 3.53
N VAL A 243 -3.97 0.27 3.90
CA VAL A 243 -4.38 1.55 3.32
C VAL A 243 -4.20 1.56 1.80
N LEU A 244 -3.08 1.05 1.29
CA LEU A 244 -2.86 0.92 -0.16
C LEU A 244 -3.85 -0.06 -0.81
N TRP A 245 -4.18 -1.17 -0.15
CA TRP A 245 -5.20 -2.12 -0.62
C TRP A 245 -6.60 -1.49 -0.68
N LEU A 246 -7.01 -0.71 0.32
CA LEU A 246 -8.28 0.03 0.29
C LEU A 246 -8.32 1.04 -0.87
N MET A 247 -7.21 1.72 -1.12
CA MET A 247 -7.09 2.70 -2.21
C MET A 247 -7.15 2.04 -3.59
N SER A 248 -6.61 0.83 -3.74
CA SER A 248 -6.54 0.13 -5.02
C SER A 248 -7.89 -0.42 -5.52
N PHE A 249 -8.96 -0.37 -4.71
CA PHE A 249 -10.32 -0.69 -5.18
C PHE A 249 -10.85 0.30 -6.21
N ASP A 250 -10.36 1.55 -6.21
CA ASP A 250 -10.75 2.54 -7.21
C ASP A 250 -9.85 2.44 -8.46
N PRO A 251 -10.40 2.19 -9.66
CA PRO A 251 -9.60 2.00 -10.87
C PRO A 251 -8.68 3.19 -11.21
N ARG A 252 -9.11 4.44 -10.97
CA ARG A 252 -8.32 5.64 -11.28
C ARG A 252 -7.15 5.78 -10.31
N ILE A 253 -7.39 5.48 -9.04
CA ILE A 253 -6.36 5.49 -8.00
C ILE A 253 -5.36 4.36 -8.27
N ALA A 254 -5.84 3.15 -8.55
CA ALA A 254 -5.00 2.01 -8.90
C ALA A 254 -4.10 2.31 -10.11
N GLN A 255 -4.65 2.95 -11.15
CA GLN A 255 -3.89 3.41 -12.32
C GLN A 255 -2.78 4.41 -11.96
N ARG A 256 -3.04 5.33 -11.02
CA ARG A 256 -2.01 6.27 -10.54
C ARG A 256 -0.94 5.56 -9.71
N MET A 257 -1.31 4.55 -8.93
CA MET A 257 -0.40 3.74 -8.12
C MET A 257 0.54 2.90 -8.99
N THR A 258 0.06 2.37 -10.13
CA THR A 258 0.89 1.60 -11.07
C THR A 258 1.87 2.52 -11.83
N GLY A 259 1.41 3.66 -12.34
CA GLY A 259 2.25 4.56 -13.14
C GLY A 259 3.44 5.20 -12.40
N ASN A 260 3.40 5.32 -11.08
CA ASN A 260 4.54 5.83 -10.29
C ASN A 260 5.58 4.73 -9.98
N SER A 261 5.23 3.45 -10.11
CA SER A 261 5.99 2.25 -9.66
C SER A 261 6.43 2.22 -8.18
N ALA A 262 6.51 3.36 -7.49
CA ALA A 262 6.96 3.48 -6.10
C ALA A 262 6.11 2.66 -5.13
N VAL A 263 4.80 2.55 -5.40
CA VAL A 263 3.89 1.72 -4.60
C VAL A 263 4.23 0.24 -4.76
N ILE A 264 4.32 -0.25 -6.01
CA ILE A 264 4.63 -1.66 -6.30
C ILE A 264 6.01 -2.02 -5.75
N ARG A 265 6.99 -1.12 -5.91
CA ARG A 265 8.33 -1.29 -5.35
C ARG A 265 8.33 -1.41 -3.83
N ALA A 266 7.66 -0.49 -3.13
CA ALA A 266 7.56 -0.53 -1.66
C ALA A 266 6.90 -1.83 -1.16
N LEU A 267 5.80 -2.25 -1.81
CA LEU A 267 5.14 -3.52 -1.49
C LEU A 267 6.05 -4.72 -1.77
N ALA A 268 6.80 -4.71 -2.88
CA ALA A 268 7.73 -5.78 -3.24
C ALA A 268 8.92 -5.89 -2.27
N ASP A 269 9.46 -4.77 -1.83
CA ASP A 269 10.54 -4.73 -0.84
C ASP A 269 10.08 -5.35 0.48
N ILE A 270 8.91 -4.94 0.99
CA ILE A 270 8.35 -5.48 2.24
C ILE A 270 7.99 -6.96 2.10
N LEU A 271 7.42 -7.38 0.96
CA LEU A 271 7.07 -8.78 0.72
C LEU A 271 8.29 -9.71 0.74
N ARG A 272 9.46 -9.23 0.29
CA ARG A 272 10.70 -10.00 0.32
C ARG A 272 11.26 -10.17 1.73
N GLU A 273 11.15 -9.13 2.55
CA GLU A 273 11.74 -9.10 3.89
C GLU A 273 10.81 -9.67 4.97
N SER A 274 9.49 -9.59 4.76
CA SER A 274 8.51 -9.97 5.77
C SER A 274 8.27 -11.48 5.82
N GLY A 275 8.44 -12.07 7.01
CA GLY A 275 8.01 -13.43 7.31
C GLY A 275 6.61 -13.53 7.95
N LYS A 276 5.82 -12.44 7.98
CA LYS A 276 4.52 -12.41 8.66
C LYS A 276 3.39 -12.64 7.68
N GLU A 277 2.64 -13.74 7.84
CA GLU A 277 1.54 -14.13 6.94
C GLU A 277 0.51 -13.01 6.74
N LYS A 278 0.13 -12.28 7.79
CA LYS A 278 -0.82 -11.17 7.67
C LYS A 278 -0.33 -10.03 6.77
N VAL A 279 0.99 -9.77 6.75
CA VAL A 279 1.60 -8.75 5.90
C VAL A 279 1.64 -9.27 4.47
N THR A 280 2.03 -10.53 4.28
CA THR A 280 1.96 -11.22 2.97
C THR A 280 0.55 -11.13 2.40
N ARG A 281 -0.48 -11.53 3.16
CA ARG A 281 -1.88 -11.53 2.75
C ARG A 281 -2.31 -10.18 2.17
N ILE A 282 -2.12 -9.11 2.93
CA ILE A 282 -2.59 -7.78 2.50
C ILE A 282 -1.79 -7.24 1.31
N ILE A 283 -0.49 -7.57 1.21
CA ILE A 283 0.33 -7.16 0.07
C ILE A 283 -0.10 -7.89 -1.20
N ILE A 284 -0.31 -9.21 -1.15
CA ILE A 284 -0.74 -9.97 -2.34
C ILE A 284 -2.13 -9.50 -2.79
N ALA A 285 -3.06 -9.29 -1.86
CA ALA A 285 -4.37 -8.73 -2.17
C ALA A 285 -4.28 -7.33 -2.82
N ALA A 286 -3.36 -6.48 -2.34
CA ALA A 286 -3.09 -5.18 -2.97
C ALA A 286 -2.54 -5.32 -4.39
N LEU A 287 -1.57 -6.22 -4.60
CA LEU A 287 -1.00 -6.50 -5.91
C LEU A 287 -2.05 -7.06 -6.88
N ARG A 288 -2.93 -7.96 -6.41
CA ARG A 288 -4.06 -8.46 -7.20
C ARG A 288 -4.96 -7.33 -7.69
N ASN A 289 -5.37 -6.43 -6.80
CA ASN A 289 -6.16 -5.26 -7.19
C ASN A 289 -5.44 -4.39 -8.22
N LEU A 290 -4.14 -4.12 -8.03
CA LEU A 290 -3.35 -3.31 -8.97
C LEU A 290 -3.16 -3.98 -10.33
N LEU A 291 -3.24 -5.31 -10.42
CA LEU A 291 -3.17 -6.04 -11.68
C LEU A 291 -4.54 -6.13 -12.38
N GLU A 292 -5.63 -6.24 -11.62
CA GLU A 292 -6.97 -6.49 -12.16
C GLU A 292 -7.78 -5.22 -12.45
N LYS A 293 -7.70 -4.20 -11.58
CA LYS A 293 -8.58 -3.02 -11.63
C LYS A 293 -8.23 -1.99 -12.72
N PRO A 294 -6.96 -1.70 -13.04
CA PRO A 294 -6.64 -0.74 -14.11
C PRO A 294 -6.91 -1.35 -15.50
N GLU A 295 -8.14 -1.26 -16.00
CA GLU A 295 -8.55 -1.93 -17.25
C GLU A 295 -7.67 -1.58 -18.46
N GLU A 296 -7.33 -0.29 -18.62
CA GLU A 296 -6.55 0.22 -19.75
C GLU A 296 -5.03 0.04 -19.59
N LYS A 297 -4.54 -0.24 -18.37
CA LYS A 297 -3.10 -0.24 -18.03
C LYS A 297 -2.62 -1.54 -17.38
N LYS A 298 -3.28 -2.66 -17.66
CA LYS A 298 -2.90 -3.99 -17.14
C LYS A 298 -1.45 -4.36 -17.50
N ASN A 299 -1.02 -4.03 -18.72
CA ASN A 299 0.33 -4.32 -19.21
C ASN A 299 1.39 -3.48 -18.47
N GLU A 300 1.13 -2.20 -18.23
CA GLU A 300 2.03 -1.34 -17.43
C GLU A 300 2.17 -1.85 -15.98
N ALA A 301 1.05 -2.28 -15.38
CA ALA A 301 1.05 -2.86 -14.03
C ALA A 301 1.89 -4.15 -13.96
N ALA A 302 1.67 -5.07 -14.89
CA ALA A 302 2.44 -6.31 -15.00
C ALA A 302 3.93 -6.04 -15.22
N LEU A 303 4.27 -5.15 -16.16
CA LEU A 303 5.65 -4.75 -16.43
C LEU A 303 6.33 -4.18 -15.18
N SER A 304 5.65 -3.29 -14.45
CA SER A 304 6.18 -2.70 -13.21
C SER A 304 6.44 -3.76 -12.13
N MET A 305 5.55 -4.74 -11.98
CA MET A 305 5.75 -5.86 -11.04
C MET A 305 6.94 -6.74 -11.43
N VAL A 306 7.13 -6.99 -12.72
CA VAL A 306 8.29 -7.75 -13.25
C VAL A 306 9.60 -7.00 -13.00
N GLN A 307 9.63 -5.70 -13.28
CA GLN A 307 10.79 -4.83 -13.01
C GLN A 307 11.15 -4.80 -11.52
N CYS A 308 10.14 -4.85 -10.64
CA CYS A 308 10.32 -4.97 -9.20
C CYS A 308 10.73 -6.38 -8.72
N LYS A 309 11.01 -7.31 -9.65
CA LYS A 309 11.42 -8.69 -9.37
C LYS A 309 10.41 -9.47 -8.52
N LEU A 310 9.12 -9.23 -8.71
CA LEU A 310 8.06 -9.95 -7.97
C LEU A 310 7.85 -11.38 -8.48
N LEU A 311 8.11 -11.67 -9.76
CA LEU A 311 7.82 -13.00 -10.32
C LEU A 311 8.56 -14.15 -9.60
N PRO A 312 9.88 -14.06 -9.30
CA PRO A 312 10.57 -15.09 -8.51
C PRO A 312 10.03 -15.22 -7.08
N VAL A 313 9.64 -14.09 -6.47
CA VAL A 313 9.06 -14.08 -5.12
C VAL A 313 7.72 -14.81 -5.12
N LEU A 314 6.84 -14.48 -6.07
CA LEU A 314 5.55 -15.13 -6.25
C LEU A 314 5.69 -16.62 -6.55
N SER A 315 6.68 -17.02 -7.36
CA SER A 315 6.98 -18.44 -7.61
C SER A 315 7.29 -19.20 -6.31
N VAL A 316 8.12 -18.61 -5.43
CA VAL A 316 8.43 -19.19 -4.12
C VAL A 316 7.20 -19.23 -3.22
N LEU A 317 6.37 -18.17 -3.21
CA LEU A 317 5.15 -18.14 -2.42
C LEU A 317 4.11 -19.15 -2.92
N ASN A 318 4.00 -19.36 -4.23
CA ASN A 318 3.08 -20.31 -4.85
C ASN A 318 3.46 -21.76 -4.57
N GLY A 319 4.76 -22.04 -4.40
CA GLY A 319 5.25 -23.36 -4.00
C GLY A 319 5.12 -23.67 -2.50
N LYS A 320 4.70 -22.70 -1.67
CA LYS A 320 4.50 -22.91 -0.23
C LYS A 320 3.09 -23.39 0.07
N THR A 321 2.97 -24.22 1.10
CA THR A 321 1.67 -24.58 1.70
C THR A 321 1.22 -23.48 2.66
N TRP A 322 0.03 -22.94 2.42
CA TRP A 322 -0.61 -21.93 3.25
C TRP A 322 -1.79 -22.53 4.00
N VAL A 323 -2.00 -22.12 5.25
CA VAL A 323 -3.21 -22.44 6.02
C VAL A 323 -4.34 -21.46 5.68
N ASP A 324 -3.98 -20.24 5.28
CA ASP A 324 -4.91 -19.19 4.87
C ASP A 324 -5.21 -19.33 3.37
N GLU A 325 -6.43 -19.78 3.03
CA GLU A 325 -6.85 -19.99 1.65
C GLU A 325 -6.88 -18.68 0.84
N ASP A 326 -7.16 -17.52 1.46
CA ASP A 326 -7.13 -16.24 0.73
C ASP A 326 -5.71 -15.94 0.21
N ILE A 327 -4.66 -16.27 1.00
CA ILE A 327 -3.27 -16.10 0.55
C ILE A 327 -2.99 -17.01 -0.64
N LYS A 328 -3.40 -18.27 -0.54
CA LYS A 328 -3.15 -19.26 -1.58
C LYS A 328 -3.82 -18.86 -2.90
N ASP A 329 -5.10 -18.53 -2.84
CA ASP A 329 -5.89 -18.12 -4.01
C ASP A 329 -5.33 -16.83 -4.62
N ASP A 330 -5.02 -15.81 -3.80
CA ASP A 330 -4.48 -14.55 -4.30
C ASP A 330 -3.07 -14.72 -4.90
N VAL A 331 -2.21 -15.55 -4.29
CA VAL A 331 -0.86 -15.82 -4.81
C VAL A 331 -0.93 -16.55 -6.14
N GLU A 332 -1.78 -17.57 -6.24
CA GLU A 332 -1.98 -18.33 -7.47
C GLU A 332 -2.47 -17.41 -8.60
N VAL A 333 -3.53 -16.63 -8.35
CA VAL A 333 -4.08 -15.69 -9.34
C VAL A 333 -3.05 -14.65 -9.79
N VAL A 334 -2.32 -14.04 -8.86
CA VAL A 334 -1.31 -13.02 -9.19
C VAL A 334 -0.15 -13.65 -9.95
N TYR A 335 0.31 -14.83 -9.55
CA TYR A 335 1.42 -15.53 -10.20
C TYR A 335 1.07 -15.97 -11.63
N GLU A 336 -0.11 -16.55 -11.84
CA GLU A 336 -0.57 -17.00 -13.16
C GLU A 336 -0.75 -15.81 -14.11
N LYS A 337 -1.48 -14.78 -13.69
CA LYS A 337 -1.71 -13.58 -14.51
C LYS A 337 -0.41 -12.86 -14.85
N LEU A 338 0.53 -12.79 -13.91
CA LEU A 338 1.83 -12.17 -14.18
C LEU A 338 2.65 -13.00 -15.17
N ASN A 339 2.61 -14.35 -15.08
CA ASN A 339 3.27 -15.21 -16.06
C ASN A 339 2.66 -15.11 -17.45
N GLU A 340 1.32 -15.16 -17.56
CA GLU A 340 0.60 -14.96 -18.83
C GLU A 340 1.01 -13.64 -19.47
N ARG A 341 0.97 -12.55 -18.69
CA ARG A 341 1.34 -11.22 -19.20
C ARG A 341 2.81 -11.08 -19.51
N VAL A 342 3.72 -11.77 -18.84
CA VAL A 342 5.15 -11.80 -19.22
C VAL A 342 5.33 -12.47 -20.59
N GLN A 343 4.55 -13.50 -20.89
CA GLN A 343 4.55 -14.13 -22.21
C GLN A 343 4.01 -13.16 -23.26
N ASP A 344 2.93 -12.42 -22.95
CA ASP A 344 2.34 -11.44 -23.86
C ASP A 344 3.21 -10.19 -24.06
N LEU A 345 3.86 -9.68 -23.00
CA LEU A 345 4.83 -8.57 -23.05
C LEU A 345 6.13 -8.98 -23.77
N SER A 346 6.35 -10.27 -24.02
CA SER A 346 7.45 -10.74 -24.86
C SER A 346 7.09 -10.63 -26.35
N THR A 347 6.44 -9.55 -26.79
CA THR A 347 6.15 -9.34 -28.21
C THR A 347 7.34 -8.74 -28.94
N PHE A 348 7.51 -9.12 -30.21
CA PHE A 348 8.53 -8.53 -31.07
C PHE A 348 8.32 -7.03 -31.32
N ASP A 349 7.06 -6.57 -31.28
CA ASP A 349 6.75 -5.16 -31.55
C ASP A 349 7.20 -4.25 -30.40
N GLU A 350 7.06 -4.71 -29.14
CA GLU A 350 7.64 -4.03 -27.97
C GLU A 350 9.16 -3.97 -28.05
N TYR A 351 9.82 -5.09 -28.34
CA TYR A 351 11.27 -5.13 -28.58
C TYR A 351 11.71 -4.14 -29.67
N ALA A 352 11.00 -4.16 -30.81
CA ALA A 352 11.33 -3.30 -31.94
C ALA A 352 11.09 -1.81 -31.62
N ALA A 353 10.08 -1.49 -30.80
CA ALA A 353 9.85 -0.13 -30.33
C ALA A 353 10.93 0.33 -29.36
N GLU A 354 11.34 -0.51 -28.42
CA GLU A 354 12.40 -0.24 -27.44
C GLU A 354 13.73 0.05 -28.17
N VAL A 355 14.15 -0.84 -29.06
CA VAL A 355 15.35 -0.68 -29.88
C VAL A 355 15.29 0.59 -30.73
N ARG A 356 14.17 0.89 -31.39
CA ARG A 356 14.01 2.11 -32.20
C ARG A 356 14.06 3.39 -31.39
N SER A 357 13.55 3.37 -30.16
CA SER A 357 13.62 4.52 -29.25
C SER A 357 15.04 4.81 -28.78
N GLY A 358 15.88 3.77 -28.73
CA GLY A 358 17.25 3.84 -28.24
C GLY A 358 17.38 3.83 -26.72
N GLY A 359 16.27 3.77 -25.97
CA GLY A 359 16.24 3.64 -24.51
C GLY A 359 16.10 2.19 -24.08
N LEU A 360 17.18 1.41 -24.20
CA LEU A 360 17.19 -0.01 -23.82
C LEU A 360 17.28 -0.18 -22.30
N GLU A 361 16.40 -1.00 -21.74
CA GLU A 361 16.41 -1.42 -20.35
C GLU A 361 16.25 -2.95 -20.25
N TRP A 362 16.54 -3.51 -19.09
CA TRP A 362 16.39 -4.95 -18.88
C TRP A 362 14.92 -5.37 -18.72
N SER A 363 14.27 -5.66 -19.84
CA SER A 363 12.87 -6.12 -19.92
C SER A 363 12.76 -7.62 -20.32
N PRO A 364 11.56 -8.24 -20.25
CA PRO A 364 11.36 -9.63 -20.64
C PRO A 364 11.78 -9.97 -22.08
N VAL A 365 11.60 -9.04 -23.03
CA VAL A 365 12.01 -9.25 -24.44
C VAL A 365 13.52 -9.46 -24.58
N HIS A 366 14.34 -8.88 -23.71
CA HIS A 366 15.78 -9.08 -23.74
C HIS A 366 16.22 -10.39 -23.07
N LYS A 367 15.50 -10.88 -22.05
CA LYS A 367 15.93 -12.00 -21.20
C LYS A 367 15.30 -13.35 -21.54
N SER A 368 14.13 -13.36 -22.19
CA SER A 368 13.35 -14.57 -22.43
C SER A 368 13.98 -15.43 -23.52
N GLU A 369 14.38 -16.66 -23.19
CA GLU A 369 14.91 -17.61 -24.19
C GLU A 369 13.84 -17.96 -25.24
N LYS A 370 12.57 -18.05 -24.82
CA LYS A 370 11.45 -18.33 -25.73
C LYS A 370 11.29 -17.19 -26.75
N PHE A 371 11.39 -15.94 -26.31
CA PHE A 371 11.37 -14.77 -27.21
C PHE A 371 12.44 -14.88 -28.29
N TRP A 372 13.69 -15.13 -27.91
CA TRP A 372 14.79 -15.22 -28.88
C TRP A 372 14.68 -16.43 -29.80
N ARG A 373 14.19 -17.56 -29.30
CA ARG A 373 13.93 -18.75 -30.11
C ARG A 373 12.89 -18.49 -31.21
N GLU A 374 11.85 -17.72 -30.90
CA GLU A 374 10.76 -17.43 -31.83
C GLU A 374 11.05 -16.24 -32.75
N ASN A 375 11.79 -15.24 -32.27
CA ASN A 375 11.89 -13.94 -32.95
C ASN A 375 13.29 -13.59 -33.46
N ALA A 376 14.36 -14.33 -33.14
CA ALA A 376 15.72 -13.98 -33.58
C ALA A 376 15.83 -13.77 -35.10
N GLN A 377 15.13 -14.59 -35.90
CA GLN A 377 15.13 -14.45 -37.36
C GLN A 377 14.48 -13.15 -37.85
N ARG A 378 13.52 -12.61 -37.10
CA ARG A 378 12.79 -11.38 -37.45
C ARG A 378 13.65 -10.12 -37.34
N LEU A 379 14.77 -10.17 -36.61
CA LEU A 379 15.76 -9.08 -36.60
C LEU A 379 16.41 -8.84 -37.97
N ASN A 380 16.24 -9.77 -38.92
CA ASN A 380 16.69 -9.63 -40.31
C ASN A 380 15.74 -8.82 -41.19
N GLU A 381 14.51 -8.58 -40.71
CA GLU A 381 13.51 -7.81 -41.43
C GLU A 381 13.97 -6.36 -41.68
N LYS A 382 13.34 -5.69 -42.65
CA LYS A 382 13.62 -4.28 -43.02
C LYS A 382 15.11 -4.01 -43.24
N ASN A 383 15.82 -4.94 -43.89
CA ASN A 383 17.25 -4.83 -44.16
C ASN A 383 18.08 -4.66 -42.88
N TYR A 384 17.85 -5.53 -41.89
CA TYR A 384 18.57 -5.58 -40.62
C TYR A 384 18.46 -4.27 -39.82
N GLU A 385 17.31 -3.58 -39.90
CA GLU A 385 17.07 -2.27 -39.25
C GLU A 385 17.45 -2.30 -37.76
N LEU A 386 16.89 -3.25 -37.01
CA LEU A 386 17.10 -3.34 -35.56
C LEU A 386 18.57 -3.64 -35.20
N LEU A 387 19.23 -4.54 -35.94
CA LEU A 387 20.65 -4.85 -35.73
C LEU A 387 21.56 -3.64 -36.02
N LYS A 388 21.23 -2.84 -37.03
CA LYS A 388 21.93 -1.59 -37.33
C LYS A 388 21.76 -0.57 -36.20
N ILE A 389 20.56 -0.49 -35.61
CA ILE A 389 20.31 0.39 -34.46
C ILE A 389 21.10 -0.09 -33.24
N LEU A 390 21.07 -1.38 -32.90
CA LEU A 390 21.88 -1.95 -31.81
C LEU A 390 23.38 -1.66 -32.01
N THR A 391 23.88 -1.81 -33.25
CA THR A 391 25.27 -1.49 -33.59
C THR A 391 25.59 -0.02 -33.33
N LYS A 392 24.69 0.89 -33.71
CA LYS A 392 24.82 2.32 -33.48
C LYS A 392 24.75 2.68 -31.99
N LEU A 393 23.93 1.97 -31.21
CA LEU A 393 23.85 2.15 -29.75
C LEU A 393 25.16 1.72 -29.08
N LEU A 394 25.76 0.60 -29.48
CA LEU A 394 27.08 0.16 -29.02
C LEU A 394 28.20 1.15 -29.38
N GLU A 395 28.07 1.87 -30.49
CA GLU A 395 29.06 2.86 -30.93
C GLU A 395 28.91 4.20 -30.19
N LYS A 396 27.67 4.68 -29.99
CA LYS A 396 27.39 6.08 -29.61
C LYS A 396 26.83 6.27 -28.21
N SER A 397 26.28 5.24 -27.58
CA SER A 397 25.70 5.38 -26.24
C SER A 397 26.80 5.52 -25.18
N ALA A 398 26.54 6.37 -24.18
CA ALA A 398 27.38 6.50 -22.99
C ALA A 398 26.75 5.81 -21.76
N ASP A 399 25.50 5.34 -21.87
CA ASP A 399 24.78 4.69 -20.76
C ASP A 399 25.23 3.23 -20.63
N PRO A 400 25.80 2.82 -19.49
CA PRO A 400 26.23 1.45 -19.26
C PRO A 400 25.11 0.41 -19.40
N THR A 401 23.87 0.76 -19.04
CA THR A 401 22.72 -0.16 -19.14
C THR A 401 22.40 -0.45 -20.60
N ILE A 402 22.32 0.60 -21.42
CA ILE A 402 22.04 0.47 -22.87
C ILE A 402 23.14 -0.36 -23.54
N LEU A 403 24.41 -0.10 -23.22
CA LEU A 403 25.54 -0.85 -23.77
C LEU A 403 25.51 -2.32 -23.35
N ALA A 404 25.19 -2.62 -22.09
CA ALA A 404 25.10 -3.99 -21.59
C ALA A 404 23.95 -4.77 -22.27
N VAL A 405 22.76 -4.17 -22.38
CA VAL A 405 21.60 -4.79 -23.06
C VAL A 405 21.90 -5.00 -24.55
N ALA A 406 22.45 -4.00 -25.25
CA ALA A 406 22.77 -4.13 -26.67
C ALA A 406 23.83 -5.20 -26.95
N ALA A 407 24.85 -5.33 -26.07
CA ALA A 407 25.84 -6.39 -26.17
C ALA A 407 25.21 -7.77 -25.94
N HIS A 408 24.37 -7.90 -24.91
CA HIS A 408 23.65 -9.13 -24.60
C HIS A 408 22.79 -9.60 -25.78
N ASP A 409 21.95 -8.72 -26.32
CA ASP A 409 21.05 -8.99 -27.45
C ASP A 409 21.79 -9.47 -28.68
N THR A 410 22.93 -8.86 -28.98
CA THR A 410 23.79 -9.28 -30.09
C THR A 410 24.27 -10.72 -29.90
N GLY A 411 24.59 -11.11 -28.66
CA GLY A 411 24.94 -12.48 -28.31
C GLY A 411 23.77 -13.46 -28.43
N GLU A 412 22.58 -13.09 -27.95
CA GLU A 412 21.37 -13.94 -28.05
C GLU A 412 20.91 -14.13 -29.50
N TYR A 413 20.96 -13.09 -30.33
CA TYR A 413 20.68 -13.20 -31.77
C TYR A 413 21.57 -14.27 -32.43
N VAL A 414 22.87 -14.29 -32.15
CA VAL A 414 23.79 -15.29 -32.73
C VAL A 414 23.56 -16.69 -32.20
N ARG A 415 23.24 -16.80 -30.90
CA ARG A 415 22.93 -18.07 -30.25
C ARG A 415 21.71 -18.73 -30.90
N HIS A 416 20.68 -17.95 -31.23
CA HIS A 416 19.42 -18.44 -31.76
C HIS A 416 19.32 -18.39 -33.29
N TYR A 417 20.22 -17.66 -33.96
CA TYR A 417 20.35 -17.62 -35.42
C TYR A 417 21.83 -17.82 -35.83
N PRO A 418 22.27 -19.08 -36.05
CA PRO A 418 23.69 -19.40 -36.31
C PRO A 418 24.32 -18.68 -37.52
N ARG A 419 23.52 -18.37 -38.55
CA ARG A 419 23.95 -17.56 -39.71
C ARG A 419 24.16 -16.08 -39.38
N GLY A 420 23.72 -15.63 -38.20
CA GLY A 420 23.82 -14.27 -37.72
C GLY A 420 25.25 -13.80 -37.50
N LYS A 421 26.22 -14.71 -37.33
CA LYS A 421 27.64 -14.35 -37.19
C LYS A 421 28.13 -13.52 -38.38
N HIS A 422 27.86 -13.99 -39.59
CA HIS A 422 28.27 -13.31 -40.81
C HIS A 422 27.53 -11.97 -41.00
N VAL A 423 26.26 -11.92 -40.58
CA VAL A 423 25.46 -10.68 -40.60
C VAL A 423 26.08 -9.62 -39.69
N LEU A 424 26.43 -9.98 -38.45
CA LEU A 424 27.03 -9.04 -37.49
C LEU A 424 28.44 -8.61 -37.87
N GLU A 425 29.20 -9.47 -38.56
CA GLU A 425 30.48 -9.10 -39.16
C GLU A 425 30.31 -8.04 -40.25
N ASN A 426 29.38 -8.26 -41.18
CA ASN A 426 29.11 -7.34 -42.28
C ASN A 426 28.55 -5.99 -41.80
N LEU A 427 27.83 -5.97 -40.68
CA LEU A 427 27.31 -4.75 -40.07
C LEU A 427 28.34 -4.03 -39.17
N GLY A 428 29.54 -4.59 -38.98
CA GLY A 428 30.57 -4.03 -38.08
C GLY A 428 30.26 -4.18 -36.58
N CYS A 429 29.15 -4.83 -36.23
CA CYS A 429 28.71 -5.02 -34.85
C CYS A 429 29.69 -5.86 -34.02
N LYS A 430 30.30 -6.89 -34.63
CA LYS A 430 31.31 -7.73 -33.97
C LYS A 430 32.46 -6.90 -33.39
N VAL A 431 32.96 -5.92 -34.15
CA VAL A 431 34.05 -5.03 -33.71
C VAL A 431 33.60 -4.15 -32.53
N MET A 432 32.35 -3.67 -32.58
CA MET A 432 31.79 -2.85 -31.50
C MET A 432 31.63 -3.63 -30.19
N VAL A 433 31.09 -4.85 -30.24
CA VAL A 433 30.98 -5.71 -29.04
C VAL A 433 32.36 -6.07 -28.48
N MET A 434 33.35 -6.36 -29.35
CA MET A 434 34.72 -6.63 -28.90
C MET A 434 35.35 -5.42 -28.20
N LYS A 435 35.10 -4.20 -28.67
CA LYS A 435 35.54 -2.96 -28.01
C LYS A 435 34.94 -2.81 -26.61
N MET A 436 33.71 -3.30 -26.38
CA MET A 436 33.05 -3.22 -25.08
C MET A 436 33.59 -4.19 -24.03
N MET A 437 34.38 -5.20 -24.41
CA MET A 437 35.01 -6.13 -23.45
C MET A 437 35.98 -5.44 -22.48
N THR A 438 36.55 -4.30 -22.88
CA THR A 438 37.47 -3.49 -22.07
C THR A 438 36.82 -2.23 -21.50
N HIS A 439 35.48 -2.13 -21.54
CA HIS A 439 34.75 -0.98 -21.01
C HIS A 439 34.99 -0.79 -19.50
N ASN A 440 34.86 0.44 -18.98
CA ASN A 440 35.12 0.72 -17.56
C ASN A 440 34.07 0.09 -16.63
N ASP A 441 32.82 -0.02 -17.09
CA ASP A 441 31.72 -0.64 -16.34
C ASP A 441 31.81 -2.18 -16.32
N PRO A 442 31.79 -2.83 -15.15
CA PRO A 442 31.87 -4.29 -15.04
C PRO A 442 30.74 -5.06 -15.72
N ASN A 443 29.52 -4.54 -15.72
CA ASN A 443 28.37 -5.22 -16.31
C ASN A 443 28.46 -5.19 -17.84
N VAL A 444 28.86 -4.06 -18.42
CA VAL A 444 29.11 -3.95 -19.87
C VAL A 444 30.19 -4.94 -20.31
N ARG A 445 31.32 -5.01 -19.58
CA ARG A 445 32.39 -5.98 -19.87
C ARG A 445 31.88 -7.41 -19.82
N LYS A 446 31.11 -7.76 -18.78
CA LYS A 446 30.56 -9.10 -18.58
C LYS A 446 29.68 -9.50 -19.76
N GLU A 447 28.71 -8.67 -20.13
CA GLU A 447 27.78 -8.99 -21.22
C GLU A 447 28.47 -9.00 -22.59
N ALA A 448 29.44 -8.09 -22.83
CA ALA A 448 30.25 -8.12 -24.03
C ALA A 448 31.11 -9.38 -24.14
N LEU A 449 31.72 -9.84 -23.05
CA LEU A 449 32.46 -11.10 -23.00
C LEU A 449 31.56 -12.30 -23.33
N LEU A 450 30.38 -12.37 -22.71
CA LEU A 450 29.41 -13.44 -22.97
C LEU A 450 28.94 -13.42 -24.44
N ALA A 451 28.70 -12.24 -25.01
CA ALA A 451 28.31 -12.09 -26.41
C ALA A 451 29.43 -12.53 -27.37
N VAL A 452 30.68 -12.15 -27.10
CA VAL A 452 31.85 -12.58 -27.89
C VAL A 452 32.07 -14.09 -27.77
N GLN A 453 31.89 -14.69 -26.59
CA GLN A 453 31.93 -16.14 -26.43
C GLN A 453 30.90 -16.84 -27.33
N LYS A 454 29.65 -16.35 -27.35
CA LYS A 454 28.58 -16.87 -28.24
C LYS A 454 28.92 -16.68 -29.73
N LEU A 455 29.58 -15.58 -30.09
CA LEU A 455 30.08 -15.32 -31.45
C LEU A 455 31.19 -16.29 -31.88
N MET A 456 32.12 -16.64 -30.98
CA MET A 456 33.32 -17.42 -31.31
C MET A 456 33.09 -18.94 -31.32
N VAL A 457 32.11 -19.46 -30.59
CA VAL A 457 31.88 -20.91 -30.46
C VAL A 457 30.92 -21.43 -31.52
N HIS A 458 31.29 -22.49 -32.24
CA HIS A 458 30.47 -23.11 -33.30
C HIS A 458 29.40 -24.10 -32.78
N ASN A 459 29.48 -24.57 -31.53
CA ASN A 459 28.51 -25.49 -30.90
C ASN A 459 28.37 -25.21 -29.39
N TRP A 460 27.37 -24.42 -29.02
CA TRP A 460 27.08 -24.04 -27.62
C TRP A 460 26.59 -25.21 -26.75
N GLU A 461 25.92 -26.21 -27.33
CA GLU A 461 25.34 -27.36 -26.61
C GLU A 461 26.38 -28.27 -25.93
N TYR A 462 27.64 -28.26 -26.39
CA TYR A 462 28.69 -29.14 -25.86
C TYR A 462 29.38 -28.59 -24.60
N LEU A 463 29.48 -27.27 -24.46
CA LEU A 463 30.16 -26.63 -23.31
C LEU A 463 29.31 -26.63 -22.04
N GLY A 464 27.98 -26.48 -22.17
CA GLY A 464 27.07 -26.51 -21.02
C GLY A 464 26.99 -27.87 -20.30
N LYS A 465 27.32 -28.96 -20.99
CA LYS A 465 27.37 -30.31 -20.39
C LYS A 465 28.68 -30.59 -19.64
N GLN A 466 29.79 -29.99 -20.03
CA GLN A 466 31.08 -30.16 -19.33
C GLN A 466 31.15 -29.34 -18.04
N LEU A 467 30.57 -28.14 -18.01
CA LEU A 467 30.52 -27.29 -16.81
C LEU A 467 29.58 -27.79 -15.70
N LYS A 468 28.72 -28.78 -15.97
CA LYS A 468 27.89 -29.46 -14.94
C LYS A 468 28.52 -30.75 -14.41
N ALA A 469 29.63 -31.19 -15.01
CA ALA A 469 30.32 -32.45 -14.67
C ALA A 469 31.65 -32.22 -13.94
N THR A 470 31.94 -30.98 -13.56
CA THR A 470 33.00 -30.53 -12.64
C THR A 470 32.39 -29.57 -11.65
#